data_AF-A0AAV5J9B0-F1
#
_entry.id   AF-A0AAV5J9B0-F1
#
_cell.length_a   1.000
_cell.length_b   1.000
_cell.length_c   1.000
_cell.angle_alpha   90.00
_cell.angle_beta   90.00
_cell.angle_gamma   90.00
#
_symmetry.space_group_name_H-M   'P 1'
#
loop_
_entity.id
_entity.type
_entity.pdbx_description
1 polymer ?
#
loop_
_entity_poly.entity_id
_entity_poly.type
_entity_poly.pdbx_seq_one_letter_code
_entity_poly.pdbx_strand_id
1 'polypeptide(L)'
;MQPLASMQCELMQCELLTFFQNLSYMCDSMFVVAGVYLAERLNKVLSNNWKRFATQNYFDPSGLFLSVLWSGPLLVIAIIILVNTLFNLCYMIVRWKRAELRHRARLSRNKQD
;
A
#
# COMPACT_ATOMS: atom_id res chain seq x y z
N MET A 1 18.18 41.66 2.09
CA MET A 1 18.31 40.88 0.83
C MET A 1 18.64 39.40 1.03
N GLN A 2 19.15 38.96 2.20
CA GLN A 2 19.47 37.55 2.47
C GLN A 2 18.29 36.53 2.51
N PRO A 3 17.04 36.88 2.92
CA PRO A 3 15.99 35.85 3.10
C PRO A 3 15.37 35.35 1.78
N LEU A 4 15.55 36.08 0.68
CA LEU A 4 15.02 35.67 -0.63
C LEU A 4 15.85 34.54 -1.25
N ALA A 5 17.18 34.58 -1.07
CA ALA A 5 18.07 33.53 -1.56
C ALA A 5 17.93 32.22 -0.78
N SER A 6 17.65 32.28 0.53
CA SER A 6 17.39 31.08 1.33
C SER A 6 16.06 30.41 0.94
N MET A 7 14.99 31.20 0.74
CA MET A 7 13.71 30.67 0.24
C MET A 7 13.83 30.03 -1.14
N GLN A 8 14.58 30.65 -2.06
CA GLN A 8 14.82 30.11 -3.40
C GLN A 8 15.58 28.77 -3.35
N CYS A 9 16.52 28.63 -2.41
CA CYS A 9 17.29 27.39 -2.24
C CYS A 9 16.43 26.24 -1.68
N GLU A 10 15.57 26.52 -0.69
CA GLU A 10 14.63 25.53 -0.14
C GLU A 10 13.58 25.09 -1.18
N LEU A 11 13.05 26.02 -1.98
CA LEU A 11 12.13 25.70 -3.06
C LEU A 11 12.80 24.81 -4.12
N MET A 12 14.04 25.10 -4.50
CA MET A 12 14.80 24.29 -5.45
C MET A 12 15.10 22.88 -4.91
N GLN A 13 15.42 22.77 -3.62
CA GLN A 13 15.60 21.48 -2.95
C GLN A 13 14.29 20.66 -2.93
N CYS A 14 13.16 21.30 -2.64
CA CYS A 14 11.84 20.65 -2.67
C CYS A 14 11.43 20.18 -4.06
N GLU A 15 11.66 20.96 -5.11
CA GLU A 15 11.37 20.55 -6.49
C GLU A 15 12.26 19.38 -6.93
N LEU A 16 13.55 19.43 -6.60
CA LEU A 16 14.50 18.37 -6.90
C LEU A 16 14.13 17.06 -6.17
N LEU A 17 13.76 17.15 -4.89
CA LEU A 17 13.35 16.00 -4.08
C LEU A 17 12.02 15.40 -4.59
N THR A 18 11.07 16.26 -4.96
CA THR A 18 9.80 15.86 -5.58
C THR A 18 10.05 15.20 -6.95
N PHE A 19 10.99 15.71 -7.73
CA PHE A 19 11.37 15.13 -9.02
C PHE A 19 12.01 13.74 -8.87
N PHE A 20 12.97 13.59 -7.96
CA PHE A 20 13.59 12.29 -7.67
C PHE A 20 12.57 11.28 -7.13
N GLN A 21 11.64 11.74 -6.29
CA GLN A 21 10.60 10.90 -5.73
C GLN A 21 9.58 10.47 -6.80
N ASN A 22 9.22 11.35 -7.75
CA ASN A 22 8.42 10.97 -8.91
C ASN A 22 9.16 9.96 -9.81
N LEU A 23 10.47 10.11 -10.00
CA LEU A 23 11.26 9.17 -10.79
C LEU A 23 11.29 7.78 -10.16
N SER A 24 11.47 7.68 -8.83
CA SER A 24 11.47 6.40 -8.13
C SER A 24 10.09 5.72 -8.17
N TYR A 25 8.99 6.47 -8.01
CA TYR A 25 7.63 5.92 -8.15
C TYR A 25 7.33 5.41 -9.55
N MET A 26 7.80 6.10 -10.59
CA MET A 26 7.65 5.65 -11.98
C MET A 26 8.43 4.34 -12.19
N CYS A 27 9.67 4.24 -11.69
CA CYS A 27 10.48 3.02 -11.77
C CYS A 27 9.84 1.83 -11.05
N ASP A 28 9.30 2.03 -9.84
CA ASP A 28 8.59 0.99 -9.09
C ASP A 28 7.37 0.47 -9.86
N SER A 29 6.60 1.37 -10.49
CA SER A 29 5.46 0.96 -11.31
C SER A 29 5.87 0.10 -12.51
N MET A 30 6.99 0.45 -13.17
CA MET A 30 7.52 -0.30 -14.29
C MET A 30 8.04 -1.67 -13.87
N PHE A 31 8.66 -1.77 -12.69
CA PHE A 31 9.16 -3.03 -12.14
C PHE A 31 8.02 -4.01 -11.84
N VAL A 32 6.92 -3.51 -11.27
CA VAL A 32 5.72 -4.32 -11.01
C VAL A 32 5.11 -4.83 -12.31
N VAL A 33 4.96 -3.96 -13.32
CA VAL A 33 4.40 -4.35 -14.64
C VAL A 33 5.32 -5.32 -15.38
N ALA A 34 6.64 -5.10 -15.34
CA ALA A 34 7.62 -6.03 -15.90
C ALA A 34 7.59 -7.39 -15.20
N GLY A 35 7.40 -7.42 -13.88
CA GLY A 35 7.21 -8.63 -13.08
C GLY A 35 5.98 -9.45 -13.51
N VAL A 36 4.85 -8.79 -13.80
CA VAL A 36 3.65 -9.45 -14.33
C VAL A 36 3.93 -10.07 -15.72
N TYR A 37 4.65 -9.36 -16.58
CA TYR A 37 5.01 -9.86 -17.91
C TYR A 37 5.99 -11.04 -17.84
N LEU A 38 6.94 -10.99 -16.91
CA LEU A 38 7.90 -12.06 -16.66
C LEU A 38 7.21 -13.28 -16.02
N ALA A 39 6.19 -13.07 -15.20
CA ALA A 39 5.38 -14.13 -14.63
C ALA A 39 4.70 -14.96 -15.74
N GLU A 40 4.15 -14.35 -16.78
CA GLU A 40 3.55 -15.11 -17.88
C GLU A 40 4.57 -15.98 -18.63
N ARG A 41 5.78 -15.44 -18.88
CA ARG A 41 6.90 -16.15 -19.51
C ARG A 41 7.40 -17.30 -18.65
N LEU A 42 7.59 -17.06 -17.36
CA LEU A 42 8.01 -18.08 -16.39
C LEU A 42 6.96 -19.17 -16.24
N ASN A 43 5.67 -18.80 -16.23
CA ASN A 43 4.56 -19.75 -16.15
C ASN A 43 4.54 -20.73 -17.33
N LYS A 44 4.82 -20.25 -18.56
CA LYS A 44 4.96 -21.12 -19.74
C LYS A 44 6.15 -22.09 -19.63
N VAL A 45 7.30 -21.62 -19.12
CA VAL A 45 8.50 -22.45 -18.92
C VAL A 45 8.27 -23.51 -17.84
N LEU A 46 7.63 -23.12 -16.73
CA LEU A 46 7.29 -24.00 -15.61
C LEU A 46 6.20 -25.01 -15.99
N SER A 47 5.20 -24.61 -16.78
CA SER A 47 4.18 -25.52 -17.32
C SER A 47 4.76 -26.57 -18.27
N ASN A 48 5.85 -26.27 -18.99
CA ASN A 48 6.55 -27.29 -19.80
C ASN A 48 7.44 -28.22 -18.96
N ASN A 49 7.91 -27.77 -17.79
CA ASN A 49 8.85 -28.51 -16.93
C ASN A 49 8.25 -28.92 -15.57
N TRP A 50 6.92 -28.94 -15.47
CA TRP A 50 6.20 -29.06 -14.19
C TRP A 50 6.63 -30.29 -13.37
N LYS A 51 6.93 -31.42 -14.04
CA LYS A 51 7.38 -32.67 -13.40
C LYS A 51 8.67 -32.55 -12.60
N ARG A 52 9.52 -31.55 -12.88
CA ARG A 52 10.74 -31.29 -12.12
C ARG A 52 10.52 -30.39 -10.90
N PHE A 53 9.41 -29.66 -10.84
CA PHE A 53 9.17 -28.62 -9.82
C PHE A 53 7.99 -28.94 -8.90
N ALA A 54 6.99 -29.69 -9.37
CA ALA A 54 5.79 -29.99 -8.62
C ALA A 54 5.29 -31.41 -8.91
N THR A 55 4.67 -32.02 -7.90
CA THR A 55 4.03 -33.34 -8.02
C THR A 55 2.80 -33.32 -8.93
N GLN A 56 2.17 -32.15 -9.10
CA GLN A 56 1.03 -31.94 -10.00
C GLN A 56 1.17 -30.64 -10.82
N ASN A 57 0.53 -30.58 -11.97
CA ASN A 57 0.62 -29.41 -12.85
C ASN A 57 -0.28 -28.27 -12.35
N TYR A 58 0.30 -27.36 -11.56
CA TYR A 58 -0.36 -26.15 -11.05
C TYR A 58 -0.25 -24.95 -12.00
N PHE A 59 0.45 -25.09 -13.13
CA PHE A 59 0.77 -23.99 -14.04
C PHE A 59 -0.24 -23.93 -15.18
N ASP A 60 -1.37 -23.27 -14.91
CA ASP A 60 -2.44 -23.05 -15.89
C ASP A 60 -2.12 -21.92 -16.88
N PRO A 61 -2.69 -21.90 -18.09
CA PRO A 61 -2.49 -20.86 -19.09
C PRO A 61 -2.85 -19.44 -18.61
N SER A 62 -3.76 -19.35 -17.64
CA SER A 62 -4.21 -18.11 -17.00
C SER A 62 -3.21 -17.54 -16.01
N GLY A 63 -2.18 -18.29 -15.59
CA GLY A 63 -1.13 -17.82 -14.70
C GLY A 63 -1.60 -17.45 -13.28
N LEU A 64 -2.76 -17.97 -12.85
CA LEU A 64 -3.33 -17.70 -11.52
C LEU A 64 -2.38 -18.09 -10.39
N PHE A 65 -1.77 -19.27 -10.44
CA PHE A 65 -0.84 -19.73 -9.40
C PHE A 65 0.41 -18.83 -9.28
N LEU A 66 1.03 -18.49 -10.41
CA LEU A 66 2.22 -17.66 -10.42
C LEU A 66 1.90 -16.19 -10.10
N SER A 67 0.73 -15.70 -10.51
CA SER A 67 0.22 -14.38 -10.13
C SER A 67 -0.02 -14.28 -8.63
N VAL A 68 -0.58 -15.32 -7.99
CA VAL A 68 -0.78 -15.38 -6.54
C VAL A 68 0.55 -15.50 -5.79
N LEU A 69 1.52 -16.25 -6.30
CA LEU A 69 2.87 -16.31 -5.73
C LEU A 69 3.60 -14.96 -5.83
N TRP A 70 3.51 -14.30 -6.98
CA TRP A 70 4.11 -12.98 -7.21
C TRP A 70 3.46 -11.89 -6.35
N SER A 71 2.13 -11.91 -6.25
CA SER A 71 1.38 -11.02 -5.37
C SER A 71 1.34 -11.50 -3.91
N GLY A 72 1.88 -12.67 -3.59
CA GLY A 72 1.85 -13.27 -2.25
C GLY A 72 2.51 -12.39 -1.19
N PRO A 73 3.75 -11.93 -1.38
CA PRO A 73 4.40 -11.00 -0.44
C PRO A 73 3.61 -9.69 -0.27
N LEU A 74 3.08 -9.15 -1.37
CA LEU A 74 2.21 -7.97 -1.39
C LEU A 74 0.91 -8.21 -0.60
N LEU A 75 0.31 -9.38 -0.73
CA LEU A 75 -0.91 -9.78 -0.04
C LEU A 75 -0.67 -9.91 1.47
N VAL A 76 0.45 -10.50 1.88
CA VAL A 76 0.84 -10.58 3.29
C VAL A 76 1.04 -9.18 3.87
N ILE A 77 1.72 -8.29 3.16
CA ILE A 77 1.90 -6.89 3.57
C ILE A 77 0.54 -6.18 3.68
N ALA A 78 -0.35 -6.36 2.71
CA ALA A 78 -1.69 -5.78 2.71
C ALA A 78 -2.52 -6.26 3.90
N ILE A 79 -2.45 -7.55 4.24
CA ILE A 79 -3.14 -8.11 5.42
C ILE A 79 -2.59 -7.49 6.72
N ILE A 80 -1.28 -7.35 6.86
CA ILE A 80 -0.67 -6.72 8.05
C ILE A 80 -1.13 -5.27 8.19
N ILE A 81 -1.11 -4.49 7.11
CA ILE A 81 -1.58 -3.10 7.07
C ILE A 81 -3.07 -3.03 7.44
N LEU A 82 -3.88 -3.91 6.87
CA LEU A 82 -5.31 -3.97 7.12
C LEU A 82 -5.60 -4.22 8.61
N VAL A 83 -4.95 -5.21 9.21
CA VAL A 83 -5.12 -5.55 10.63
C VAL A 83 -4.71 -4.39 11.53
N ASN A 84 -3.54 -3.79 11.30
CA ASN A 84 -3.07 -2.62 12.06
C ASN A 84 -4.02 -1.42 11.93
N THR A 85 -4.53 -1.18 10.72
CA THR A 85 -5.47 -0.10 10.44
C THR A 85 -6.80 -0.36 11.15
N LEU A 86 -7.30 -1.59 11.12
CA LEU A 86 -8.53 -1.97 11.80
C LEU A 86 -8.43 -1.71 13.31
N PHE A 87 -7.32 -2.12 13.93
CA PHE A 87 -7.09 -1.87 15.36
C PHE A 87 -7.04 -0.36 15.67
N ASN A 88 -6.33 0.42 14.87
CA ASN A 88 -6.26 1.87 15.04
C ASN A 88 -7.63 2.54 14.87
N LEU A 89 -8.41 2.12 13.88
CA LEU A 89 -9.76 2.62 13.63
C LEU A 89 -10.70 2.26 14.79
N CYS A 90 -10.66 1.02 15.29
CA CYS A 90 -11.44 0.59 16.44
C CYS A 90 -11.09 1.38 17.71
N TYR A 91 -9.82 1.67 17.95
CA TYR A 91 -9.43 2.53 19.07
C TYR A 91 -9.94 3.96 18.91
N MET A 92 -9.77 4.53 17.71
CA MET A 92 -10.19 5.90 17.40
C MET A 92 -11.71 6.06 17.47
N ILE A 93 -12.49 5.12 16.91
CA ILE A 93 -13.94 5.18 16.91
C ILE A 93 -14.51 5.08 18.33
N VAL A 94 -13.92 4.26 19.20
CA VAL A 94 -14.33 4.15 20.61
C VAL A 94 -14.05 5.47 21.34
N ARG A 95 -12.87 6.08 21.13
CA ARG A 95 -12.55 7.39 21.72
C ARG A 95 -13.49 8.48 21.22
N TRP A 96 -13.74 8.51 19.93
CA TRP A 96 -14.64 9.48 19.30
C TRP A 96 -16.07 9.32 19.80
N LYS A 97 -16.59 8.09 19.89
CA LYS A 97 -17.91 7.79 20.47
C LYS A 97 -18.02 8.18 21.94
N ARG A 98 -16.98 7.93 22.74
CA ARG A 98 -16.92 8.40 24.14
C ARG A 98 -16.93 9.93 24.23
N ALA A 99 -16.21 10.62 23.33
CA ALA A 99 -16.21 12.08 23.27
C ALA A 99 -17.57 12.64 22.82
N GLU A 100 -18.20 12.03 21.82
CA GLU A 100 -19.53 12.38 21.31
C GLU A 100 -20.59 12.26 22.43
N LEU A 101 -20.59 11.15 23.17
CA LEU A 101 -21.52 10.95 24.29
C LEU A 101 -21.29 11.96 25.43
N ARG A 102 -20.03 12.26 25.78
CA ARG A 102 -19.70 13.29 26.78
C ARG A 102 -20.17 14.68 26.34
N HIS A 103 -20.07 14.99 25.06
CA HIS A 103 -20.56 16.26 24.51
C HIS A 103 -22.10 16.34 24.58
N ARG A 104 -22.80 15.28 24.16
CA ARG A 104 -24.28 15.18 24.25
C ARG A 104 -24.78 15.26 25.71
N ALA A 105 -24.07 14.66 26.66
CA ALA A 105 -24.42 14.73 28.09
C ALA A 105 -24.26 16.15 28.68
N ARG A 106 -23.31 16.95 28.17
CA ARG A 106 -23.15 18.36 28.56
C ARG A 106 -24.27 19.24 28.00
N LEU A 107 -24.65 19.01 26.74
CA LEU A 107 -25.73 19.75 26.08
C LEU A 107 -27.11 19.50 26.70
N SER A 108 -27.38 18.28 27.16
CA SER A 108 -28.64 17.94 27.85
C SER A 108 -28.74 18.55 29.24
N ARG A 109 -27.62 18.60 29.99
CA ARG A 109 -27.58 19.26 31.30
C ARG A 109 -27.85 20.77 31.22
N ASN A 110 -27.26 21.47 30.25
CA ASN A 110 -27.48 22.90 30.05
C ASN A 110 -28.91 23.28 29.60
N LYS A 111 -29.79 22.30 29.33
CA LYS A 111 -31.18 22.55 28.90
C LYS A 111 -32.19 22.37 30.04
N GLN A 112 -31.73 21.92 31.22
CA GLN A 112 -32.53 21.72 32.43
C GLN A 112 -32.33 22.84 33.46
N ASP A 113 -31.35 23.72 33.26
CA ASP A 113 -31.21 25.02 33.93
C ASP A 113 -31.91 26.11 33.10
#